data_AF-A0AAQ4QML4-F1
#
_entry.id   AF-A0AAQ4QML4-F1
#
_cell.length_a   1.000
_cell.length_b   1.000
_cell.length_c   1.000
_cell.angle_alpha   90.00
_cell.angle_beta   90.00
_cell.angle_gamma   90.00
#
_symmetry.space_group_name_H-M   'P 1'
#
loop_
_entity.id
_entity.type
_entity.pdbx_description
1 polymer ?
#
loop_
_entity_poly.entity_id
_entity_poly.type
_entity_poly.pdbx_seq_one_letter_code
_entity_poly.pdbx_strand_id
1 'polypeptide(L)'
;MKKLKRKKETAGVGLNGTGSVTRETNCGRKQKLAEIHQALFSDPVDIETLRRAAASKGGLLTNDVRRKVWPKLLNVNVYDLPPKPGRDVRESHKDYNQVVLDVRRSMKRFPKGMAATQRAVLQEQLTDIILEVLKCNPQLHYYQGYHDVAVTLLLVVGERMALAMLDTLSNHHLRDFMDPTMDSTKHILNYLMPILEQVDRELHDFMIRSEVGTIFALSWLITWYGHVLSDFKHTMRLYDFFLASHPLMPIYLAATIVLHREEEVKKTECDMAMVHHLLSHIPQDLPYQLLIGRAEDLFQQYPPPLLAKRATLQSHKSLSISTFQAFQLSTLHQRPNSVLQRLTKERVSNSRHANIILSTLRSGRSSAPRPRPAVGERRQDGEDGSVGALRHARGGRVRRGSDGLGLGTRGVTATVLTWRWGMWTDAW
;
A
#
# COMPACT_ATOMS: atom_id res chain seq x y z
N MET A 1 -39.53 58.72 47.37
CA MET A 1 -40.13 57.68 46.51
C MET A 1 -40.26 58.20 45.08
N LYS A 2 -40.07 57.31 44.09
CA LYS A 2 -40.41 57.42 42.64
C LYS A 2 -39.51 58.26 41.70
N LYS A 3 -38.72 57.49 40.93
CA LYS A 3 -38.35 57.54 39.49
C LYS A 3 -38.66 58.82 38.68
N LEU A 4 -37.65 59.28 37.93
CA LEU A 4 -37.82 59.73 36.54
C LEU A 4 -36.64 59.29 35.65
N LYS A 5 -37.00 58.89 34.42
CA LYS A 5 -36.15 58.34 33.35
C LYS A 5 -35.00 59.28 32.97
N ARG A 6 -33.82 58.72 32.68
CA ARG A 6 -32.90 59.31 31.70
C ARG A 6 -32.16 58.24 30.89
N LYS A 7 -32.36 58.35 29.57
CA LYS A 7 -31.71 57.65 28.46
C LYS A 7 -30.19 57.78 28.60
N LYS A 8 -29.43 56.68 28.42
CA LYS A 8 -27.99 56.75 28.18
C LYS A 8 -27.66 55.80 27.03
N GLU A 9 -27.19 56.40 25.94
CA GLU A 9 -26.62 55.73 24.78
C GLU A 9 -25.36 54.98 25.20
N THR A 10 -25.28 53.70 24.88
CA THR A 10 -24.04 52.91 24.94
C THR A 10 -23.65 52.54 23.52
N ALA A 11 -22.54 53.14 23.08
CA ALA A 11 -21.87 52.87 21.83
C ALA A 11 -21.52 51.39 21.70
N GLY A 12 -21.90 50.80 20.58
CA GLY A 12 -21.49 49.46 20.20
C GLY A 12 -20.02 49.45 19.76
N VAL A 13 -19.21 48.63 20.43
CA VAL A 13 -17.90 48.21 19.92
C VAL A 13 -18.13 46.86 19.24
N GLY A 14 -18.15 46.90 17.91
CA GLY A 14 -18.23 45.72 17.05
C GLY A 14 -16.93 44.93 17.10
N LEU A 15 -17.05 43.65 17.45
CA LEU A 15 -16.00 42.63 17.31
C LEU A 15 -15.86 42.26 15.83
N ASN A 16 -14.82 42.77 15.17
CA ASN A 16 -14.38 42.29 13.85
C ASN A 16 -12.99 41.68 13.96
N GLY A 17 -12.92 40.35 14.20
CA GLY A 17 -11.67 39.60 14.31
C GLY A 17 -11.63 38.25 13.58
N THR A 18 -12.74 37.79 12.98
CA THR A 18 -12.87 36.42 12.45
C THR A 18 -12.77 36.30 10.92
N GLY A 19 -12.77 37.42 10.19
CA GLY A 19 -12.80 37.43 8.71
C GLY A 19 -11.45 37.36 8.00
N SER A 20 -10.33 37.68 8.68
CA SER A 20 -8.99 37.73 8.06
C SER A 20 -8.37 36.34 7.92
N VAL A 21 -8.39 35.56 9.01
CA VAL A 21 -7.75 34.22 9.10
C VAL A 21 -8.41 33.20 8.16
N THR A 22 -9.74 33.26 8.02
CA THR A 22 -10.49 32.37 7.11
C THR A 22 -10.27 32.69 5.63
N ARG A 23 -10.04 33.96 5.27
CA ARG A 23 -9.76 34.37 3.89
C ARG A 23 -8.34 33.99 3.46
N GLU A 24 -7.34 34.21 4.30
CA GLU A 24 -5.93 33.82 4.03
C GLU A 24 -5.78 32.30 3.90
N THR A 25 -6.40 31.54 4.81
CA THR A 25 -6.38 30.07 4.77
C THR A 25 -7.04 29.53 3.50
N ASN A 26 -8.11 30.17 3.03
CA ASN A 26 -8.77 29.79 1.77
C ASN A 26 -7.99 30.17 0.52
N CYS A 27 -7.25 31.29 0.54
CA CYS A 27 -6.38 31.69 -0.56
C CYS A 27 -5.24 30.68 -0.75
N GLY A 28 -4.54 30.29 0.33
CA GLY A 28 -3.47 29.31 0.27
C GLY A 28 -3.94 27.92 -0.21
N ARG A 29 -5.14 27.49 0.21
CA ARG A 29 -5.74 26.22 -0.28
C ARG A 29 -6.01 26.24 -1.79
N LYS A 30 -6.56 27.34 -2.31
CA LYS A 30 -6.83 27.49 -3.75
C LYS A 30 -5.54 27.50 -4.58
N GLN A 31 -4.53 28.23 -4.11
CA GLN A 31 -3.23 28.28 -4.76
C GLN A 31 -2.58 26.89 -4.83
N LYS A 32 -2.59 26.15 -3.71
CA LYS A 32 -2.07 24.77 -3.66
C LYS A 32 -2.82 23.83 -4.61
N LEU A 33 -4.15 23.95 -4.72
CA LEU A 33 -4.92 23.17 -5.70
C LEU A 33 -4.53 23.49 -7.15
N ALA A 34 -4.32 24.78 -7.45
CA ALA A 34 -3.88 25.21 -8.78
C ALA A 34 -2.50 24.65 -9.13
N GLU A 35 -1.55 24.70 -8.19
CA GLU A 35 -0.21 24.12 -8.34
C GLU A 35 -0.26 22.60 -8.58
N ILE A 36 -1.05 21.86 -7.79
CA ILE A 36 -1.23 20.42 -7.97
C ILE A 36 -1.83 20.11 -9.36
N HIS A 37 -2.85 20.86 -9.78
CA HIS A 37 -3.45 20.67 -11.09
C HIS A 37 -2.46 20.96 -12.21
N GLN A 38 -1.72 22.06 -12.13
CA GLN A 38 -0.68 22.38 -13.12
C GLN A 38 0.34 21.24 -13.23
N ALA A 39 0.85 20.73 -12.10
CA ALA A 39 1.79 19.62 -12.08
C ALA A 39 1.23 18.32 -12.69
N LEU A 40 -0.05 18.02 -12.47
CA LEU A 40 -0.74 16.86 -13.06
C LEU A 40 -0.86 16.92 -14.59
N PHE A 41 -0.98 18.12 -15.16
CA PHE A 41 -1.19 18.34 -16.59
C PHE A 41 0.08 18.69 -17.36
N SER A 42 1.23 18.82 -16.69
CA SER A 42 2.54 18.93 -17.33
C SER A 42 2.92 17.67 -18.12
N ASP A 43 3.75 17.82 -19.15
CA ASP A 43 4.34 16.70 -19.92
C ASP A 43 5.88 16.83 -19.97
N PRO A 44 6.64 15.97 -19.26
CA PRO A 44 6.17 14.91 -18.37
C PRO A 44 5.46 15.46 -17.12
N VAL A 45 4.69 14.60 -16.44
CA VAL A 45 4.00 14.98 -15.18
C VAL A 45 5.04 15.44 -14.16
N ASP A 46 4.83 16.58 -13.51
CA ASP A 46 5.76 17.12 -12.51
C ASP A 46 5.57 16.42 -11.16
N ILE A 47 6.14 15.23 -11.03
CA ILE A 47 6.03 14.41 -9.82
C ILE A 47 6.67 15.09 -8.61
N GLU A 48 7.71 15.90 -8.79
CA GLU A 48 8.41 16.51 -7.67
C GLU A 48 7.54 17.58 -6.99
N THR A 49 6.84 18.40 -7.78
CA THR A 49 5.83 19.31 -7.24
C THR A 49 4.68 18.55 -6.57
N LEU A 50 4.24 17.41 -7.11
CA LEU A 50 3.23 16.58 -6.46
C LEU A 50 3.70 16.01 -5.11
N ARG A 51 4.96 15.56 -5.01
CA ARG A 51 5.57 15.10 -3.75
C ARG A 51 5.63 16.21 -2.71
N ARG A 52 6.18 17.37 -3.08
CA ARG A 52 6.22 18.55 -2.19
C ARG A 52 4.83 18.99 -1.75
N ALA A 53 3.83 18.93 -2.64
CA ALA A 53 2.45 19.24 -2.28
C ALA A 53 1.84 18.22 -1.29
N ALA A 54 2.14 16.93 -1.46
CA ALA A 54 1.65 15.87 -0.57
C ALA A 54 2.32 15.90 0.82
N ALA A 55 3.60 16.28 0.88
CA ALA A 55 4.36 16.43 2.12
C ALA A 55 4.03 17.72 2.89
N SER A 56 3.80 18.83 2.19
CA SER A 56 3.54 20.14 2.81
C SER A 56 2.19 20.23 3.53
N LYS A 57 2.00 21.32 4.28
CA LYS A 57 0.84 21.54 5.16
C LYS A 57 -0.51 21.17 4.50
N GLY A 58 -1.28 20.31 5.19
CA GLY A 58 -2.61 19.87 4.75
C GLY A 58 -2.63 18.80 3.65
N GLY A 59 -1.47 18.32 3.18
CA GLY A 59 -1.36 17.26 2.18
C GLY A 59 -2.10 17.58 0.88
N LEU A 60 -2.75 16.58 0.29
CA LEU A 60 -3.45 16.70 -1.00
C LEU A 60 -4.88 17.26 -0.89
N LEU A 61 -5.27 17.71 0.30
CA LEU A 61 -6.51 18.45 0.61
C LEU A 61 -7.82 17.66 0.48
N THR A 62 -8.04 16.88 -0.58
CA THR A 62 -9.32 16.19 -0.87
C THR A 62 -9.12 14.83 -1.52
N ASN A 63 -10.11 13.93 -1.38
CA ASN A 63 -10.06 12.62 -2.03
C ASN A 63 -10.11 12.70 -3.57
N ASP A 64 -10.75 13.72 -4.15
CA ASP A 64 -10.75 13.94 -5.60
C ASP A 64 -9.36 14.20 -6.16
N VAL A 65 -8.55 14.95 -5.42
CA VAL A 65 -7.14 15.18 -5.77
C VAL A 65 -6.33 13.90 -5.56
N ARG A 66 -6.51 13.19 -4.43
CA ARG A 66 -5.82 11.92 -4.15
C ARG A 66 -6.04 10.87 -5.23
N ARG A 67 -7.28 10.75 -5.73
CA ARG A 67 -7.64 9.86 -6.85
C ARG A 67 -6.82 10.09 -8.12
N LYS A 68 -6.30 11.31 -8.31
CA LYS A 68 -5.46 11.67 -9.46
C LYS A 68 -3.98 11.60 -9.14
N VAL A 69 -3.58 12.02 -7.94
CA VAL A 69 -2.17 12.17 -7.56
C VAL A 69 -1.56 10.88 -7.03
N TRP A 70 -2.26 10.12 -6.18
CA TRP A 70 -1.68 8.89 -5.60
C TRP A 70 -1.22 7.87 -6.67
N PRO A 71 -1.98 7.61 -7.75
CA PRO A 71 -1.49 6.76 -8.83
C PRO A 71 -0.19 7.29 -9.45
N LYS A 72 -0.03 8.61 -9.58
CA LYS A 72 1.19 9.23 -10.13
C LYS A 72 2.38 9.08 -9.18
N LEU A 73 2.17 9.23 -7.88
CA LEU A 73 3.24 8.99 -6.89
C LEU A 73 3.74 7.54 -6.94
N LEU A 74 2.85 6.60 -7.28
CA LEU A 74 3.18 5.19 -7.41
C LEU A 74 3.55 4.74 -8.84
N ASN A 75 3.69 5.64 -9.80
CA ASN A 75 3.92 5.30 -11.21
C ASN A 75 2.86 4.34 -11.82
N VAL A 76 1.62 4.38 -11.32
CA VAL A 76 0.50 3.58 -11.81
C VAL A 76 -0.12 4.27 -13.02
N ASN A 77 -0.23 3.51 -14.12
CA ASN A 77 -0.87 3.99 -15.34
C ASN A 77 -2.38 3.82 -15.29
N VAL A 78 -3.10 4.94 -15.21
CA VAL A 78 -4.57 4.98 -15.15
C VAL A 78 -5.27 4.46 -16.42
N TYR A 79 -4.56 4.39 -17.55
CA TYR A 79 -5.09 3.88 -18.81
C TYR A 79 -4.86 2.38 -19.02
N ASP A 80 -4.03 1.78 -18.18
CA ASP A 80 -3.62 0.37 -18.25
C ASP A 80 -3.79 -0.27 -16.88
N LEU A 81 -5.04 -0.30 -16.41
CA LEU A 81 -5.39 -0.87 -15.12
C LEU A 81 -5.74 -2.35 -15.28
N PRO A 82 -5.35 -3.20 -14.31
CA PRO A 82 -5.73 -4.60 -14.31
C PRO A 82 -7.25 -4.77 -14.40
N PRO A 83 -7.71 -5.92 -14.94
CA PRO A 83 -9.11 -6.27 -14.89
C PRO A 83 -9.57 -6.36 -13.43
N LYS A 84 -10.88 -6.29 -13.21
CA LYS A 84 -11.43 -6.56 -11.88
C LYS A 84 -11.12 -8.02 -11.52
N PRO A 85 -10.71 -8.31 -10.28
CA PRO A 85 -10.56 -9.68 -9.81
C PRO A 85 -11.85 -10.48 -10.06
N GLY A 86 -11.71 -11.69 -10.57
CA GLY A 86 -12.80 -12.64 -10.64
C GLY A 86 -12.99 -13.32 -9.27
N ARG A 87 -14.16 -13.95 -9.07
CA ARG A 87 -14.43 -14.72 -7.84
C ARG A 87 -13.57 -15.99 -7.72
N ASP A 88 -13.00 -16.44 -8.83
CA ASP A 88 -12.09 -17.59 -8.93
C ASP A 88 -10.79 -17.36 -8.16
N VAL A 89 -10.41 -16.11 -7.88
CA VAL A 89 -9.25 -15.79 -7.02
C VAL A 89 -9.37 -16.36 -5.60
N ARG A 90 -10.60 -16.59 -5.14
CA ARG A 90 -10.89 -17.17 -3.82
C ARG A 90 -10.63 -18.67 -3.77
N GLU A 91 -10.67 -19.34 -4.92
CA GLU A 91 -10.57 -20.79 -5.00
C GLU A 91 -9.13 -21.23 -4.71
N SER A 92 -8.97 -22.12 -3.73
CA SER A 92 -7.68 -22.75 -3.39
C SER A 92 -6.56 -21.81 -2.91
N HIS A 93 -6.86 -20.55 -2.57
CA HIS A 93 -5.85 -19.64 -2.01
C HIS A 93 -5.58 -19.93 -0.54
N LYS A 94 -4.31 -20.23 -0.19
CA LYS A 94 -3.89 -20.62 1.18
C LYS A 94 -4.30 -19.61 2.26
N ASP A 95 -4.26 -18.31 1.92
CA ASP A 95 -4.53 -17.22 2.87
C ASP A 95 -6.01 -16.77 2.91
N TYR A 96 -6.90 -17.37 2.10
CA TYR A 96 -8.31 -16.91 1.96
C TYR A 96 -9.02 -16.75 3.32
N ASN A 97 -8.97 -17.79 4.16
CA ASN A 97 -9.66 -17.79 5.44
C ASN A 97 -9.14 -16.69 6.37
N GLN A 98 -7.82 -16.49 6.41
CA GLN A 98 -7.19 -15.47 7.24
C GLN A 98 -7.59 -14.06 6.76
N VAL A 99 -7.53 -13.82 5.45
CA VAL A 99 -7.93 -12.53 4.86
C VAL A 99 -9.39 -12.21 5.18
N VAL A 100 -10.31 -13.17 5.04
CA VAL A 100 -11.73 -12.97 5.36
C VAL A 100 -11.94 -12.63 6.84
N LEU A 101 -11.25 -13.32 7.76
CA LEU A 101 -11.34 -13.03 9.19
C LEU A 101 -10.89 -11.61 9.51
N ASP A 102 -9.76 -11.18 8.93
CA ASP A 102 -9.20 -9.86 9.18
C ASP A 102 -10.04 -8.75 8.54
N VAL A 103 -10.55 -8.95 7.32
CA VAL A 103 -11.49 -8.03 6.67
C VAL A 103 -12.76 -7.84 7.50
N ARG A 104 -13.27 -8.90 8.16
CA ARG A 104 -14.42 -8.80 9.07
C ARG A 104 -14.11 -7.97 10.32
N ARG A 105 -12.86 -7.95 10.80
CA ARG A 105 -12.43 -7.15 11.97
C ARG A 105 -12.24 -5.67 11.63
N SER A 106 -12.07 -5.30 10.37
CA SER A 106 -11.85 -3.92 9.89
C SER A 106 -13.08 -2.97 9.95
N MET A 107 -14.15 -3.35 10.64
CA MET A 107 -15.44 -2.63 10.67
C MET A 107 -15.32 -1.15 11.06
N LYS A 108 -14.39 -0.81 11.96
CA LYS A 108 -14.15 0.57 12.42
C LYS A 108 -13.62 1.50 11.32
N ARG A 109 -13.08 0.95 10.22
CA ARG A 109 -12.46 1.71 9.12
C ARG A 109 -13.47 2.23 8.11
N PHE A 110 -14.67 1.66 8.09
CA PHE A 110 -15.73 2.10 7.18
C PHE A 110 -16.42 3.37 7.73
N PRO A 111 -16.83 4.31 6.86
CA PRO A 111 -17.58 5.50 7.26
C PRO A 111 -18.79 5.19 8.15
N LYS A 112 -18.94 5.94 9.24
CA LYS A 112 -20.11 5.85 10.13
C LYS A 112 -21.38 6.12 9.32
N GLY A 113 -22.36 5.22 9.41
CA GLY A 113 -23.63 5.32 8.68
C GLY A 113 -23.66 4.64 7.30
N MET A 114 -22.56 4.02 6.85
CA MET A 114 -22.57 3.21 5.62
C MET A 114 -23.52 2.02 5.75
N ALA A 115 -24.39 1.82 4.74
CA ALA A 115 -25.31 0.69 4.69
C ALA A 115 -24.58 -0.66 4.74
N ALA A 116 -25.15 -1.64 5.44
CA ALA A 116 -24.53 -2.96 5.60
C ALA A 116 -24.32 -3.69 4.26
N THR A 117 -25.25 -3.52 3.31
CA THR A 117 -25.15 -4.09 1.96
C THR A 117 -23.97 -3.51 1.17
N GLN A 118 -23.84 -2.17 1.17
CA GLN A 118 -22.70 -1.49 0.54
C GLN A 118 -21.37 -1.91 1.17
N ARG A 119 -21.35 -2.04 2.50
CA ARG A 119 -20.16 -2.49 3.24
C ARG A 119 -19.77 -3.91 2.88
N ALA A 120 -20.74 -4.82 2.81
CA ALA A 120 -20.51 -6.20 2.43
C ALA A 120 -19.86 -6.30 1.03
N VAL A 121 -20.34 -5.50 0.07
CA VAL A 121 -19.72 -5.40 -1.26
C VAL A 121 -18.27 -4.94 -1.16
N LEU A 122 -17.97 -3.88 -0.40
CA LEU A 122 -16.59 -3.42 -0.23
C LEU A 122 -15.70 -4.45 0.48
N GLN A 123 -16.23 -5.23 1.42
CA GLN A 123 -15.49 -6.31 2.08
C GLN A 123 -15.18 -7.46 1.13
N GLU A 124 -16.12 -7.83 0.25
CA GLU A 124 -15.86 -8.79 -0.83
C GLU A 124 -14.76 -8.27 -1.76
N GLN A 125 -14.89 -7.03 -2.24
CA GLN A 125 -13.88 -6.41 -3.12
C GLN A 125 -12.51 -6.33 -2.46
N LEU A 126 -12.46 -5.99 -1.17
CA LEU A 126 -11.22 -5.93 -0.40
C LEU A 126 -10.54 -7.30 -0.33
N THR A 127 -11.33 -8.35 -0.07
CA THR A 127 -10.84 -9.73 -0.06
C THR A 127 -10.27 -10.10 -1.43
N ASP A 128 -11.01 -9.82 -2.49
CA ASP A 128 -10.62 -10.17 -3.86
C ASP A 128 -9.35 -9.44 -4.30
N ILE A 129 -9.21 -8.14 -3.97
CA ILE A 129 -8.01 -7.35 -4.26
C ILE A 129 -6.78 -7.94 -3.56
N ILE A 130 -6.88 -8.26 -2.27
CA ILE A 130 -5.75 -8.79 -1.49
C ILE A 130 -5.29 -10.12 -2.09
N LEU A 131 -6.22 -11.02 -2.39
CA LEU A 131 -5.91 -12.34 -2.94
C LEU A 131 -5.36 -12.25 -4.35
N GLU A 132 -5.84 -11.32 -5.17
CA GLU A 132 -5.33 -11.12 -6.53
C GLU A 132 -3.87 -10.65 -6.49
N VAL A 133 -3.53 -9.70 -5.61
CA VAL A 133 -2.12 -9.28 -5.43
C VAL A 133 -1.24 -10.46 -5.01
N LEU A 134 -1.67 -11.27 -4.03
CA LEU A 134 -0.89 -12.42 -3.56
C LEU A 134 -0.75 -13.51 -4.64
N LYS A 135 -1.80 -13.73 -5.44
CA LYS A 135 -1.79 -14.68 -6.56
C LYS A 135 -0.83 -14.23 -7.67
N CYS A 136 -0.83 -12.94 -8.00
CA CYS A 136 0.08 -12.37 -9.00
C CYS A 136 1.54 -12.29 -8.51
N ASN A 137 1.77 -12.36 -7.19
CA ASN A 137 3.08 -12.21 -6.58
C ASN A 137 3.37 -13.34 -5.58
N PRO A 138 3.71 -14.56 -6.05
CA PRO A 138 3.90 -15.73 -5.20
C PRO A 138 5.01 -15.59 -4.14
N GLN A 139 5.92 -14.62 -4.32
CA GLN A 139 6.98 -14.27 -3.37
C GLN A 139 6.47 -13.51 -2.13
N LEU A 140 5.26 -12.98 -2.18
CA LEU A 140 4.68 -12.18 -1.10
C LEU A 140 3.88 -13.08 -0.14
N HIS A 141 4.06 -12.83 1.15
CA HIS A 141 3.36 -13.50 2.23
C HIS A 141 2.40 -12.52 2.89
N TYR A 142 1.15 -12.95 3.10
CA TYR A 142 0.17 -12.16 3.82
C TYR A 142 0.60 -11.97 5.28
N TYR A 143 0.49 -10.73 5.77
CA TYR A 143 0.66 -10.40 7.19
C TYR A 143 -0.61 -9.76 7.75
N GLN A 144 -0.91 -10.02 9.02
CA GLN A 144 -2.05 -9.44 9.71
C GLN A 144 -1.85 -7.92 9.87
N GLY A 145 -2.77 -7.14 9.31
CA GLY A 145 -2.69 -5.68 9.21
C GLY A 145 -2.56 -5.16 7.77
N TYR A 146 -2.19 -6.01 6.80
CA TYR A 146 -2.13 -5.63 5.38
C TYR A 146 -3.48 -5.12 4.83
N HIS A 147 -4.57 -5.68 5.35
CA HIS A 147 -5.93 -5.27 4.99
C HIS A 147 -6.27 -3.83 5.37
N ASP A 148 -5.63 -3.24 6.40
CA ASP A 148 -5.82 -1.84 6.79
C ASP A 148 -5.29 -0.88 5.71
N VAL A 149 -4.22 -1.27 5.02
CA VAL A 149 -3.69 -0.51 3.88
C VAL A 149 -4.60 -0.67 2.68
N ALA A 150 -4.99 -1.91 2.36
CA ALA A 150 -5.83 -2.22 1.23
C ALA A 150 -7.23 -1.54 1.31
N VAL A 151 -7.88 -1.56 2.49
CA VAL A 151 -9.19 -0.90 2.66
C VAL A 151 -9.10 0.60 2.49
N THR A 152 -7.99 1.21 2.93
CA THR A 152 -7.76 2.64 2.80
C THR A 152 -7.66 3.06 1.33
N LEU A 153 -6.94 2.29 0.51
CA LEU A 153 -6.87 2.51 -0.93
C LEU A 153 -8.25 2.29 -1.59
N LEU A 154 -8.93 1.18 -1.27
CA LEU A 154 -10.25 0.86 -1.81
C LEU A 154 -11.26 2.00 -1.58
N LEU A 155 -11.32 2.55 -0.36
CA LEU A 155 -12.25 3.63 -0.01
C LEU A 155 -11.97 4.95 -0.74
N VAL A 156 -10.73 5.20 -1.18
CA VAL A 156 -10.34 6.46 -1.83
C VAL A 156 -10.41 6.35 -3.34
N VAL A 157 -9.79 5.32 -3.91
CA VAL A 157 -9.54 5.20 -5.35
C VAL A 157 -10.42 4.14 -6.05
N GLY A 158 -11.14 3.33 -5.29
CA GLY A 158 -11.98 2.26 -5.82
C GLY A 158 -11.20 1.03 -6.28
N GLU A 159 -11.93 -0.04 -6.59
CA GLU A 159 -11.43 -1.41 -6.75
C GLU A 159 -10.23 -1.58 -7.71
N ARG A 160 -10.37 -1.22 -8.99
CA ARG A 160 -9.32 -1.46 -10.01
C ARG A 160 -8.06 -0.65 -9.75
N MET A 161 -8.21 0.59 -9.32
CA MET A 161 -7.07 1.45 -9.00
C MET A 161 -6.39 1.00 -7.71
N ALA A 162 -7.19 0.59 -6.70
CA ALA A 162 -6.67 0.06 -5.45
C ALA A 162 -5.87 -1.22 -5.70
N LEU A 163 -6.33 -2.12 -6.58
CA LEU A 163 -5.58 -3.30 -7.00
C LEU A 163 -4.20 -2.93 -7.57
N ALA A 164 -4.15 -2.05 -8.57
CA ALA A 164 -2.89 -1.65 -9.21
C ALA A 164 -1.93 -0.94 -8.23
N MET A 165 -2.47 -0.07 -7.38
CA MET A 165 -1.69 0.66 -6.38
C MET A 165 -1.18 -0.27 -5.29
N LEU A 166 -2.02 -1.18 -4.80
CA LEU A 166 -1.65 -2.13 -3.76
C LEU A 166 -0.57 -3.09 -4.28
N ASP A 167 -0.72 -3.61 -5.49
CA ASP A 167 0.31 -4.43 -6.15
C ASP A 167 1.67 -3.72 -6.19
N THR A 168 1.67 -2.44 -6.60
CA THR A 168 2.90 -1.63 -6.64
C THR A 168 3.48 -1.42 -5.24
N LEU A 169 2.65 -1.08 -4.25
CA LEU A 169 3.10 -0.87 -2.87
C LEU A 169 3.70 -2.13 -2.27
N SER A 170 3.09 -3.27 -2.53
CA SER A 170 3.49 -4.58 -2.01
C SER A 170 4.82 -5.07 -2.59
N ASN A 171 5.17 -4.64 -3.80
CA ASN A 171 6.48 -4.89 -4.39
C ASN A 171 7.55 -3.84 -4.03
N HIS A 172 7.18 -2.75 -3.36
CA HIS A 172 8.10 -1.68 -2.98
C HIS A 172 8.00 -1.38 -1.47
N HIS A 173 7.13 -0.44 -1.08
CA HIS A 173 7.10 0.11 0.28
C HIS A 173 6.76 -0.92 1.36
N LEU A 174 5.91 -1.89 1.04
CA LEU A 174 5.47 -2.93 1.97
C LEU A 174 6.24 -4.25 1.78
N ARG A 175 7.17 -4.30 0.83
CA ARG A 175 7.81 -5.55 0.37
C ARG A 175 8.43 -6.33 1.52
N ASP A 176 9.15 -5.64 2.39
CA ASP A 176 9.86 -6.25 3.52
C ASP A 176 8.88 -6.78 4.60
N PHE A 177 7.68 -6.20 4.72
CA PHE A 177 6.65 -6.69 5.64
C PHE A 177 5.99 -7.98 5.14
N MET A 178 6.12 -8.26 3.84
CA MET A 178 5.55 -9.43 3.17
C MET A 178 6.57 -10.55 2.94
N ASP A 179 7.73 -10.50 3.61
CA ASP A 179 8.65 -11.62 3.62
C ASP A 179 8.11 -12.82 4.43
N PRO A 180 8.60 -14.04 4.18
CA PRO A 180 8.18 -15.24 4.92
C PRO A 180 8.44 -15.15 6.43
N THR A 181 9.44 -14.36 6.84
CA THR A 181 9.81 -14.12 8.23
C THR A 181 9.72 -12.62 8.55
N MET A 182 9.62 -12.30 9.85
CA MET A 182 9.58 -10.90 10.31
C MET A 182 10.97 -10.25 10.43
N ASP A 183 12.03 -10.88 9.92
CA ASP A 183 13.39 -10.39 10.11
C ASP A 183 13.62 -9.06 9.36
N SER A 184 13.07 -8.94 8.16
CA SER A 184 13.07 -7.69 7.38
C SER A 184 12.27 -6.58 8.09
N THR A 185 11.12 -6.91 8.67
CA THR A 185 10.32 -5.97 9.46
C THR A 185 11.05 -5.51 10.72
N LYS A 186 11.68 -6.44 11.45
CA LYS A 186 12.51 -6.14 12.62
C LYS A 186 13.71 -5.27 12.23
N HIS A 187 14.32 -5.54 11.09
CA HIS A 187 15.40 -4.71 10.56
C HIS A 187 14.95 -3.25 10.34
N ILE A 188 13.76 -3.03 9.78
CA ILE A 188 13.18 -1.68 9.67
C ILE A 188 12.93 -1.06 11.05
N LEU A 189 12.37 -1.80 12.00
CA LEU A 189 12.12 -1.32 13.36
C LEU A 189 13.42 -0.93 14.10
N ASN A 190 14.52 -1.63 13.81
CA ASN A 190 15.82 -1.35 14.42
C ASN A 190 16.43 0.01 14.02
N TYR A 191 15.85 0.72 13.04
CA TYR A 191 16.22 2.12 12.77
C TYR A 191 15.72 3.08 13.86
N LEU A 192 14.72 2.71 14.67
CA LEU A 192 14.14 3.57 15.70
C LEU A 192 15.17 3.99 16.75
N MET A 193 15.83 3.03 17.39
CA MET A 193 16.78 3.33 18.48
C MET A 193 17.95 4.21 18.03
N PRO A 194 18.58 3.97 16.86
CA PRO A 194 19.57 4.89 16.31
C PRO A 194 19.09 6.32 16.08
N ILE A 195 17.86 6.51 15.61
CA ILE A 195 17.29 7.86 15.43
C ILE A 195 17.15 8.53 16.80
N LEU A 196 16.61 7.81 17.79
CA LEU A 196 16.43 8.34 19.14
C LEU A 196 17.78 8.73 19.77
N GLU A 197 18.80 7.88 19.67
CA GLU A 197 20.13 8.18 20.25
C GLU A 197 20.75 9.45 19.69
N GLN A 198 20.51 9.76 18.40
CA GLN A 198 21.05 10.97 17.78
C GLN A 198 20.34 12.25 18.25
N VAL A 199 19.07 12.16 18.66
CA VAL A 199 18.25 13.32 18.99
C VAL A 199 18.13 13.53 20.50
N ASP A 200 17.82 12.47 21.24
CA ASP A 200 17.73 12.47 22.70
C ASP A 200 18.36 11.18 23.26
N ARG A 201 19.61 11.32 23.69
CA ARG A 201 20.38 10.22 24.29
C ARG A 201 19.81 9.77 25.63
N GLU A 202 19.22 10.66 26.42
CA GLU A 202 18.64 10.29 27.71
C GLU A 202 17.40 9.42 27.52
N LEU A 203 16.53 9.77 26.57
CA LEU A 203 15.38 8.96 26.19
C LEU A 203 15.80 7.60 25.64
N HIS A 204 16.81 7.59 24.76
CA HIS A 204 17.39 6.35 24.24
C HIS A 204 17.88 5.45 25.37
N ASP A 205 18.71 5.97 26.28
CA ASP A 205 19.28 5.19 27.38
C ASP A 205 18.19 4.70 28.34
N PHE A 206 17.16 5.50 28.58
CA PHE A 206 15.98 5.08 29.33
C PHE A 206 15.26 3.89 28.67
N MET A 207 15.00 3.96 27.36
CA MET A 207 14.35 2.86 26.62
C MET A 207 15.19 1.59 26.54
N ILE A 208 16.53 1.72 26.51
CA ILE A 208 17.43 0.56 26.60
C ILE A 208 17.35 -0.07 27.98
N ARG A 209 17.43 0.74 29.06
CA ARG A 209 17.32 0.25 30.44
C ARG A 209 15.96 -0.40 30.75
N SER A 210 14.89 0.09 30.13
CA SER A 210 13.56 -0.50 30.30
C SER A 210 13.34 -1.78 29.49
N GLU A 211 14.29 -2.19 28.64
CA GLU A 211 14.22 -3.40 27.80
C GLU A 211 12.97 -3.48 26.90
N VAL A 212 12.33 -2.35 26.59
CA VAL A 212 11.06 -2.31 25.83
C VAL A 212 11.23 -2.76 24.37
N GLY A 213 12.44 -2.61 23.84
CA GLY A 213 12.75 -2.89 22.43
C GLY A 213 11.97 -1.96 21.49
N THR A 214 11.59 -2.45 20.31
CA THR A 214 10.94 -1.66 19.25
C THR A 214 9.63 -2.25 18.75
N ILE A 215 9.20 -3.38 19.32
CA ILE A 215 8.03 -4.14 18.84
C ILE A 215 6.72 -3.38 19.05
N PHE A 216 6.63 -2.47 20.02
CA PHE A 216 5.45 -1.62 20.22
C PHE A 216 5.08 -0.81 18.96
N ALA A 217 6.06 -0.47 18.12
CA ALA A 217 5.86 0.30 16.89
C ALA A 217 5.52 -0.57 15.66
N LEU A 218 5.56 -1.90 15.80
CA LEU A 218 5.31 -2.84 14.70
C LEU A 218 3.96 -2.59 14.04
N SER A 219 2.90 -2.52 14.85
CA SER A 219 1.52 -2.30 14.36
C SER A 219 1.38 -0.97 13.61
N TRP A 220 2.16 0.04 13.99
CA TRP A 220 2.12 1.36 13.37
C TRP A 220 2.68 1.30 11.96
N LEU A 221 3.81 0.61 11.78
CA LEU A 221 4.48 0.51 10.50
C LEU A 221 3.70 -0.35 9.52
N ILE A 222 3.30 -1.56 9.92
CA ILE A 222 2.70 -2.53 8.99
C ILE A 222 1.29 -2.13 8.53
N THR A 223 0.61 -1.27 9.30
CA THR A 223 -0.74 -0.74 8.97
C THR A 223 -0.71 0.70 8.47
N TRP A 224 0.48 1.30 8.32
CA TRP A 224 0.65 2.75 8.08
C TRP A 224 -0.21 3.61 9.01
N TYR A 225 -0.16 3.27 10.31
CA TYR A 225 -0.91 3.88 11.40
C TYR A 225 -2.45 3.79 11.25
N GLY A 226 -2.95 3.12 10.22
CA GLY A 226 -4.39 2.99 9.96
C GLY A 226 -5.12 2.30 11.11
N HIS A 227 -4.49 1.32 11.76
CA HIS A 227 -5.15 0.64 12.87
C HIS A 227 -5.28 1.53 14.12
N VAL A 228 -4.30 2.39 14.37
CA VAL A 228 -4.19 3.16 15.62
C VAL A 228 -4.91 4.51 15.54
N LEU A 229 -5.00 5.10 14.35
CA LEU A 229 -5.66 6.39 14.14
C LEU A 229 -7.16 6.22 13.96
N SER A 230 -7.93 6.85 14.86
CA SER A 230 -9.40 6.87 14.78
C SER A 230 -9.95 7.89 13.78
N ASP A 231 -9.25 9.02 13.58
CA ASP A 231 -9.67 10.03 12.59
C ASP A 231 -9.11 9.70 11.20
N PHE A 232 -10.03 9.40 10.29
CA PHE A 232 -9.74 9.14 8.88
C PHE A 232 -8.98 10.30 8.21
N LYS A 233 -9.18 11.56 8.64
CA LYS A 233 -8.44 12.71 8.10
C LYS A 233 -6.95 12.62 8.38
N HIS A 234 -6.57 12.21 9.59
CA HIS A 234 -5.16 12.01 9.96
C HIS A 234 -4.56 10.85 9.17
N THR A 235 -5.29 9.73 9.03
CA THR A 235 -4.82 8.64 8.16
C THR A 235 -4.58 9.12 6.72
N MET A 236 -5.53 9.86 6.13
CA MET A 236 -5.37 10.36 4.75
C MET A 236 -4.16 11.28 4.61
N ARG A 237 -3.90 12.11 5.62
CA ARG A 237 -2.75 13.01 5.65
C ARG A 237 -1.42 12.24 5.70
N LEU A 238 -1.37 11.13 6.46
CA LEU A 238 -0.20 10.25 6.50
C LEU A 238 -0.01 9.49 5.19
N TYR A 239 -1.09 9.03 4.55
CA TYR A 239 -0.98 8.38 3.24
C TYR A 239 -0.46 9.33 2.16
N ASP A 240 -0.94 10.58 2.14
CA ASP A 240 -0.38 11.64 1.27
C ASP A 240 1.14 11.74 1.48
N PHE A 241 1.59 11.72 2.74
CA PHE A 241 3.01 11.83 3.08
C PHE A 241 3.83 10.59 2.71
N PHE A 242 3.40 9.39 3.10
CA PHE A 242 4.15 8.16 2.88
C PHE A 242 4.26 7.79 1.40
N LEU A 243 3.20 8.00 0.62
CA LEU A 243 3.24 7.77 -0.83
C LEU A 243 4.21 8.70 -1.56
N ALA A 244 4.48 9.87 -0.98
CA ALA A 244 5.41 10.85 -1.54
C ALA A 244 6.86 10.66 -1.05
N SER A 245 7.09 9.80 -0.05
CA SER A 245 8.34 9.74 0.72
C SER A 245 9.07 8.41 0.55
N HIS A 246 10.26 8.32 1.15
CA HIS A 246 11.04 7.08 1.23
C HIS A 246 10.30 5.99 2.04
N PRO A 247 10.46 4.67 1.75
CA PRO A 247 9.76 3.58 2.45
C PRO A 247 10.00 3.52 3.95
N LEU A 248 11.13 4.05 4.42
CA LEU A 248 11.45 4.18 5.84
C LEU A 248 10.76 5.38 6.52
N MET A 249 10.12 6.29 5.81
CA MET A 249 9.50 7.46 6.44
C MET A 249 8.53 7.13 7.59
N PRO A 250 7.75 6.02 7.56
CA PRO A 250 6.94 5.60 8.70
C PRO A 250 7.73 5.36 10.01
N ILE A 251 8.99 4.92 9.95
CA ILE A 251 9.83 4.75 11.15
C ILE A 251 10.35 6.08 11.68
N TYR A 252 10.61 7.08 10.81
CA TYR A 252 10.96 8.43 11.25
C TYR A 252 9.75 9.10 11.91
N LEU A 253 8.54 8.89 11.37
CA LEU A 253 7.34 9.35 12.06
C LEU A 253 7.18 8.68 13.43
N ALA A 254 7.48 7.38 13.56
CA ALA A 254 7.44 6.69 14.85
C ALA A 254 8.41 7.34 15.84
N ALA A 255 9.64 7.62 15.41
CA ALA A 255 10.63 8.32 16.22
C ALA A 255 10.13 9.70 16.66
N THR A 256 9.53 10.49 15.77
CA THR A 256 8.98 11.81 16.16
C THR A 256 7.83 11.72 17.15
N ILE A 257 7.00 10.67 17.08
CA ILE A 257 5.91 10.45 18.04
C ILE A 257 6.49 10.11 19.41
N VAL A 258 7.49 9.23 19.46
CA VAL A 258 8.18 8.85 20.71
C VAL A 258 8.89 10.07 21.32
N LEU A 259 9.64 10.84 20.53
CA LEU A 259 10.31 12.08 20.96
C LEU A 259 9.32 13.14 21.43
N HIS A 260 8.17 13.27 20.76
CA HIS A 260 7.14 14.22 21.21
C HIS A 260 6.57 13.88 22.59
N ARG A 261 6.63 12.60 22.98
CA ARG A 261 6.15 12.09 24.26
C ARG A 261 7.30 11.75 25.23
N GLU A 262 8.51 12.26 24.99
CA GLU A 262 9.70 11.93 25.78
C GLU A 262 9.49 12.15 27.29
N GLU A 263 8.81 13.24 27.65
CA GLU A 263 8.49 13.60 29.03
C GLU A 263 7.59 12.58 29.71
N GLU A 264 6.60 12.03 29.00
CA GLU A 264 5.72 10.98 29.51
C GLU A 264 6.49 9.67 29.69
N VAL A 265 7.32 9.33 28.70
CA VAL A 265 8.13 8.10 28.71
C VAL A 265 9.12 8.13 29.88
N LYS A 266 9.88 9.21 30.04
CA LYS A 266 10.88 9.35 31.12
C LYS A 266 10.28 9.39 32.53
N LYS A 267 9.02 9.81 32.67
CA LYS A 267 8.29 9.82 33.96
C LYS A 267 7.64 8.49 34.31
N THR A 268 7.48 7.60 33.33
CA THR A 268 6.90 6.28 33.54
C THR A 268 7.90 5.39 34.28
N GLU A 269 7.41 4.36 34.96
CA GLU A 269 8.27 3.37 35.58
C GLU A 269 9.17 2.73 34.50
N CYS A 270 10.48 2.62 34.81
CA CYS A 270 11.50 2.10 33.90
C CYS A 270 11.42 0.57 33.81
N ASP A 271 10.28 0.07 33.36
CA ASP A 271 9.93 -1.34 33.20
C ASP A 271 9.37 -1.60 31.80
N MET A 272 9.65 -2.79 31.26
CA MET A 272 9.27 -3.19 29.91
C MET A 272 7.76 -3.09 29.68
N ALA A 273 6.94 -3.58 30.62
CA ALA A 273 5.50 -3.62 30.46
C ALA A 273 4.89 -2.21 30.52
N MET A 274 5.38 -1.35 31.42
CA MET A 274 4.88 0.02 31.59
C MET A 274 5.19 0.89 30.38
N VAL A 275 6.43 0.86 29.90
CA VAL A 275 6.83 1.62 28.70
C VAL A 275 6.12 1.08 27.46
N HIS A 276 6.01 -0.26 27.32
CA HIS A 276 5.27 -0.87 26.21
C HIS A 276 3.80 -0.45 26.22
N HIS A 277 3.14 -0.48 27.38
CA HIS A 277 1.74 -0.09 27.53
C HIS A 277 1.53 1.38 27.15
N LEU A 278 2.37 2.29 27.66
CA LEU A 278 2.29 3.72 27.34
C LEU A 278 2.44 3.99 25.85
N LEU A 279 3.47 3.40 25.23
CA LEU A 279 3.79 3.65 23.83
C LEU A 279 2.74 3.03 22.91
N SER A 280 2.28 1.81 23.19
CA SER A 280 1.25 1.12 22.37
C SER A 280 -0.04 1.93 22.24
N HIS A 281 -0.35 2.79 23.20
CA HIS A 281 -1.50 3.71 23.15
C HIS A 281 -1.07 5.08 22.63
N ILE A 282 -1.36 5.37 21.35
CA ILE A 282 -1.10 6.68 20.75
C ILE A 282 -2.26 7.65 21.08
N PRO A 283 -1.98 8.84 21.65
CA PRO A 283 -2.97 9.90 21.82
C PRO A 283 -3.57 10.34 20.48
N GLN A 284 -4.88 10.58 20.45
CA GLN A 284 -5.60 10.86 19.20
C GLN A 284 -5.43 12.31 18.72
N ASP A 285 -5.04 13.21 19.62
CA ASP A 285 -4.89 14.66 19.45
C ASP A 285 -3.45 15.10 19.14
N LEU A 286 -2.57 14.15 18.76
CA LEU A 286 -1.21 14.46 18.38
C LEU A 286 -1.13 15.50 17.24
N PRO A 287 -0.16 16.43 17.27
CA PRO A 287 -0.02 17.46 16.26
C PRO A 287 0.63 16.90 14.97
N TYR A 288 -0.07 16.01 14.26
CA TYR A 288 0.47 15.28 13.09
C TYR A 288 1.14 16.18 12.05
N GLN A 289 0.63 17.40 11.84
CA GLN A 289 1.25 18.33 10.90
C GLN A 289 2.65 18.80 11.34
N LEU A 290 2.88 18.95 12.65
CA LEU A 290 4.19 19.24 13.21
C LEU A 290 5.08 17.99 13.16
N LEU A 291 4.54 16.82 13.52
CA LEU A 291 5.28 15.55 13.55
C LEU A 291 5.76 15.14 12.16
N ILE A 292 4.94 15.33 11.12
CA ILE A 292 5.34 15.08 9.72
C ILE A 292 6.52 15.97 9.33
N GLY A 293 6.48 17.28 9.65
CA GLY A 293 7.59 18.18 9.36
C GLY A 293 8.88 17.75 10.07
N ARG A 294 8.79 17.43 11.37
CA ARG A 294 9.92 16.90 12.13
C ARG A 294 10.45 15.58 11.56
N ALA A 295 9.59 14.72 11.02
CA ALA A 295 10.02 13.45 10.44
C ALA A 295 10.83 13.67 9.16
N GLU A 296 10.44 14.66 8.33
CA GLU A 296 11.23 15.09 7.18
C GLU A 296 12.58 15.66 7.61
N ASP A 297 12.59 16.54 8.63
CA ASP A 297 13.82 17.14 9.15
C ASP A 297 14.79 16.06 9.68
N LEU A 298 14.27 15.07 10.43
CA LEU A 298 15.06 13.95 10.92
C LEU A 298 15.59 13.07 9.79
N PHE A 299 14.78 12.82 8.75
CA PHE A 299 15.20 12.03 7.59
C PHE A 299 16.34 12.72 6.83
N GLN A 300 16.29 14.05 6.71
CA GLN A 300 17.36 14.83 6.05
C GLN A 300 18.65 14.87 6.88
N GLN A 301 18.54 15.02 8.20
CA GLN A 301 19.69 15.09 9.11
C GLN A 301 20.36 13.71 9.29
N TYR A 302 19.56 12.66 9.41
CA TYR A 302 20.01 11.31 9.70
C TYR A 302 19.50 10.31 8.65
N PRO A 303 19.95 10.41 7.39
CA PRO A 303 19.42 9.58 6.31
C PRO A 303 19.79 8.09 6.53
N PRO A 304 19.02 7.15 5.94
CA PRO A 304 19.22 5.71 6.17
C PRO A 304 20.65 5.20 5.94
N PRO A 305 21.40 5.62 4.89
CA PRO A 305 22.79 5.18 4.70
C PRO A 305 23.75 5.61 5.82
N LEU A 306 23.45 6.71 6.52
CA LEU A 306 24.24 7.17 7.67
C LEU A 306 23.98 6.28 8.88
N LEU A 307 22.71 5.94 9.15
CA LEU A 307 22.30 5.10 10.27
C LEU A 307 22.68 3.62 10.07
N ALA A 308 22.61 3.13 8.83
CA ALA A 308 22.92 1.75 8.45
C ALA A 308 24.38 1.33 8.75
N LYS A 309 25.28 2.29 9.02
CA LYS A 309 26.66 2.00 9.44
C LYS A 309 26.78 1.35 10.82
N ARG A 310 25.70 1.31 11.60
CA ARG A 310 25.66 0.69 12.92
C ARG A 310 25.54 -0.83 12.82
N ALA A 311 26.25 -1.55 13.69
CA ALA A 311 26.38 -3.02 13.63
C ALA A 311 25.03 -3.77 13.57
N THR A 312 23.99 -3.27 14.25
CA THR A 312 22.64 -3.85 14.26
C THR A 312 21.88 -3.73 12.93
N LEU A 313 22.32 -2.83 12.04
CA LEU A 313 21.68 -2.54 10.75
C LEU A 313 22.49 -3.04 9.55
N GLN A 314 23.69 -3.57 9.75
CA GLN A 314 24.52 -4.09 8.67
C GLN A 314 24.17 -5.53 8.25
N SER A 315 23.45 -6.27 9.10
CA SER A 315 23.24 -7.71 8.95
C SER A 315 22.17 -8.09 7.91
N HIS A 316 21.29 -7.15 7.54
CA HIS A 316 20.14 -7.44 6.69
C HIS A 316 19.99 -6.41 5.58
N LYS A 317 19.75 -6.86 4.35
CA LYS A 317 19.48 -5.99 3.19
C LYS A 317 17.98 -5.86 3.00
N SER A 318 17.45 -4.66 3.16
CA SER A 318 16.05 -4.35 2.85
C SER A 318 15.84 -4.19 1.34
N LEU A 319 14.86 -4.90 0.80
CA LEU A 319 14.49 -4.81 -0.62
C LEU A 319 13.77 -3.50 -0.91
N SER A 320 12.93 -3.04 0.03
CA SER A 320 12.23 -1.76 -0.11
C SER A 320 13.21 -0.58 -0.21
N ILE A 321 14.27 -0.55 0.60
CA ILE A 321 15.29 0.50 0.57
C ILE A 321 16.12 0.42 -0.72
N SER A 322 16.63 -0.76 -1.07
CA SER A 322 17.57 -0.91 -2.19
C SER A 322 16.95 -0.63 -3.55
N THR A 323 15.66 -0.93 -3.73
CA THR A 323 14.94 -0.71 -5.00
C THR A 323 14.32 0.69 -5.12
N PHE A 324 14.22 1.44 -4.01
CA PHE A 324 13.49 2.69 -3.98
C PHE A 324 14.05 3.77 -4.90
N GLN A 325 15.37 3.91 -5.01
CA GLN A 325 15.97 4.93 -5.89
C GLN A 325 15.59 4.69 -7.36
N ALA A 326 15.64 3.43 -7.81
CA ALA A 326 15.22 3.06 -9.15
C ALA A 326 13.72 3.31 -9.36
N PHE A 327 12.89 2.96 -8.39
CA PHE A 327 11.46 3.25 -8.40
C PHE A 327 11.18 4.75 -8.49
N GLN A 328 11.84 5.58 -7.68
CA GLN A 328 11.69 7.03 -7.69
C GLN A 328 12.07 7.62 -9.06
N LEU A 329 13.19 7.20 -9.65
CA LEU A 329 13.60 7.63 -10.99
C LEU A 329 12.58 7.22 -12.07
N SER A 330 11.96 6.04 -11.93
CA SER A 330 10.92 5.58 -12.87
C SER A 330 9.70 6.50 -12.88
N THR A 331 9.37 7.12 -11.74
CA THR A 331 8.22 8.02 -11.63
C THR A 331 8.40 9.32 -12.41
N LEU A 332 9.63 9.82 -12.58
CA LEU A 332 9.91 11.15 -13.15
C LEU A 332 9.60 11.26 -14.65
N HIS A 333 9.50 10.13 -15.37
CA HIS A 333 9.35 10.09 -16.82
C HIS A 333 7.92 9.73 -17.25
N GLN A 334 6.94 9.95 -16.38
CA GLN A 334 5.54 9.62 -16.64
C GLN A 334 4.97 10.48 -17.77
N ARG A 335 4.63 9.80 -18.87
CA ARG A 335 3.85 10.36 -20.00
C ARG A 335 2.55 9.57 -20.17
N PRO A 336 1.48 9.91 -19.44
CA PRO A 336 0.25 9.12 -19.42
C PRO A 336 -0.38 8.95 -20.81
N ASN A 337 -0.20 9.94 -21.70
CA ASN A 337 -0.71 9.91 -23.07
C ASN A 337 0.05 8.95 -23.99
N SER A 338 1.22 8.44 -23.61
CA SER A 338 2.02 7.52 -24.44
C SER A 338 1.28 6.22 -24.74
N VAL A 339 0.51 5.68 -23.77
CA VAL A 339 -0.30 4.48 -23.97
C VAL A 339 -1.48 4.74 -24.89
N LEU A 340 -2.16 5.88 -24.74
CA LEU A 340 -3.21 6.28 -25.69
C LEU A 340 -2.65 6.44 -27.10
N GLN A 341 -1.47 7.05 -27.26
CA GLN A 341 -0.80 7.18 -28.56
C GLN A 341 -0.43 5.81 -29.13
N ARG A 342 0.07 4.87 -28.31
CA ARG A 342 0.37 3.50 -28.72
C ARG A 342 -0.88 2.75 -29.16
N LEU A 343 -1.93 2.74 -28.35
CA LEU A 343 -3.22 2.09 -28.68
C LEU A 343 -3.85 2.69 -29.93
N THR A 344 -3.73 4.01 -30.12
CA THR A 344 -4.21 4.69 -31.33
C THR A 344 -3.40 4.24 -32.56
N LYS A 345 -2.07 4.17 -32.45
CA LYS A 345 -1.20 3.64 -33.52
C LYS A 345 -1.49 2.18 -33.85
N GLU A 346 -1.70 1.33 -32.85
CA GLU A 346 -2.05 -0.09 -33.02
C GLU A 346 -3.43 -0.25 -33.67
N ARG A 347 -4.44 0.56 -33.27
CA ARG A 347 -5.75 0.60 -33.95
C ARG A 347 -5.66 1.05 -35.39
N VAL A 348 -4.88 2.09 -35.68
CA VAL A 348 -4.66 2.57 -37.06
C VAL A 348 -3.92 1.52 -37.89
N SER A 349 -2.94 0.84 -37.31
CA SER A 349 -2.24 -0.28 -37.96
C SER A 349 -3.18 -1.44 -38.26
N ASN A 350 -3.99 -1.88 -37.29
CA ASN A 350 -4.95 -2.97 -37.47
C ASN A 350 -6.06 -2.62 -38.46
N SER A 351 -6.50 -1.36 -38.48
CA SER A 351 -7.45 -0.86 -39.49
C SER A 351 -6.84 -0.83 -40.90
N ARG A 352 -5.57 -0.43 -41.03
CA ARG A 352 -4.83 -0.52 -42.31
C ARG A 352 -4.67 -1.97 -42.77
N HIS A 353 -4.33 -2.90 -41.87
CA HIS A 353 -4.25 -4.33 -42.20
C HIS A 353 -5.60 -4.92 -42.62
N ALA A 354 -6.69 -4.57 -41.92
CA ALA A 354 -8.04 -4.99 -42.29
C ALA A 354 -8.47 -4.42 -43.67
N ASN A 355 -8.13 -3.17 -43.96
CA ASN A 355 -8.40 -2.55 -45.26
C ASN A 355 -7.56 -3.17 -46.39
N ILE A 356 -6.32 -3.56 -46.14
CA ILE A 356 -5.48 -4.30 -47.09
C ILE A 356 -6.12 -5.66 -47.39
N ILE A 357 -6.53 -6.43 -46.36
CA ILE A 357 -7.19 -7.73 -46.53
C ILE A 357 -8.50 -7.58 -47.32
N LEU A 358 -9.31 -6.55 -47.03
CA LEU A 358 -10.54 -6.26 -47.77
C LEU A 358 -10.27 -5.84 -49.22
N SER A 359 -9.17 -5.14 -49.49
CA SER A 359 -8.77 -4.78 -50.85
C SER A 359 -8.31 -6.00 -51.67
N THR A 360 -7.58 -6.93 -51.06
CA THR A 360 -7.14 -8.19 -51.68
C THR A 360 -8.32 -9.13 -51.96
N LEU A 361 -9.33 -9.14 -51.07
CA LEU A 361 -10.59 -9.87 -51.29
C LEU A 361 -11.46 -9.25 -52.40
N ARG A 362 -11.38 -7.94 -52.62
CA ARG A 362 -12.04 -7.26 -53.74
C ARG A 362 -11.34 -7.50 -55.08
N SER A 363 -10.01 -7.60 -55.11
CA SER A 363 -9.26 -7.93 -56.33
C SER A 363 -9.38 -9.40 -56.75
N GLY A 364 -9.75 -10.30 -55.84
CA GLY A 364 -9.92 -11.73 -56.10
C GLY A 364 -11.27 -12.16 -56.71
N ARG A 365 -12.21 -11.23 -56.98
CA ARG A 365 -13.55 -11.55 -57.51
C ARG A 365 -13.73 -11.43 -59.03
N SER A 366 -12.65 -11.32 -59.80
CA SER A 366 -12.69 -11.27 -61.27
C SER A 366 -12.17 -12.55 -61.94
N SER A 367 -12.84 -13.68 -61.71
CA SER A 367 -12.83 -14.83 -62.63
C SER A 367 -13.73 -15.94 -62.10
N ALA A 368 -15.03 -15.89 -62.40
CA ALA A 368 -15.91 -17.04 -62.23
C ALA A 368 -16.04 -17.78 -63.58
N PRO A 369 -15.68 -19.08 -63.68
CA PRO A 369 -15.99 -19.86 -64.86
C PRO A 369 -17.45 -20.35 -64.81
N ARG A 370 -18.11 -20.34 -65.98
CA ARG A 370 -19.49 -20.80 -66.20
C ARG A 370 -19.66 -22.31 -65.92
N PRO A 371 -20.84 -22.78 -65.50
CA PRO A 371 -21.08 -24.21 -65.31
C PRO A 371 -21.43 -24.90 -66.64
N ARG A 372 -21.01 -26.16 -66.79
CA ARG A 372 -21.50 -27.11 -67.81
C ARG A 372 -21.94 -28.43 -67.13
N PRO A 373 -22.83 -29.21 -67.78
CA PRO A 373 -23.87 -29.97 -67.09
C PRO A 373 -23.50 -31.44 -66.83
N ALA A 374 -24.39 -32.08 -66.04
CA ALA A 374 -24.27 -33.41 -65.46
C ALA A 374 -24.43 -34.59 -66.44
N VAL A 375 -23.65 -35.65 -66.19
CA VAL A 375 -23.80 -37.08 -66.55
C VAL A 375 -22.96 -37.81 -65.47
N GLY A 376 -23.30 -38.91 -64.79
CA GLY A 376 -24.36 -39.91 -64.86
C GLY A 376 -23.71 -41.24 -64.43
N GLU A 377 -24.15 -41.81 -63.29
CA GLU A 377 -23.90 -43.20 -62.80
C GLU A 377 -22.43 -43.59 -62.50
N ARG A 378 -22.05 -44.53 -61.60
CA ARG A 378 -22.73 -45.69 -61.00
C ARG A 378 -21.97 -46.13 -59.72
N ARG A 379 -22.55 -47.10 -59.03
CA ARG A 379 -22.41 -47.58 -57.64
C ARG A 379 -21.11 -48.34 -57.26
N GLN A 380 -21.07 -48.64 -55.94
CA GLN A 380 -20.49 -49.79 -55.20
C GLN A 380 -19.21 -49.48 -54.41
N ASP A 381 -18.95 -50.02 -53.22
CA ASP A 381 -19.70 -50.71 -52.15
C ASP A 381 -18.70 -50.82 -50.97
N GLY A 382 -19.21 -50.97 -49.74
CA GLY A 382 -18.46 -51.48 -48.58
C GLY A 382 -17.59 -50.49 -47.79
N GLU A 383 -17.36 -50.62 -46.50
CA GLU A 383 -18.05 -51.26 -45.39
C GLU A 383 -17.32 -50.75 -44.12
N ASP A 384 -18.07 -50.67 -43.01
CA ASP A 384 -17.63 -50.80 -41.61
C ASP A 384 -16.58 -49.89 -40.94
N GLY A 385 -16.89 -49.55 -39.67
CA GLY A 385 -15.86 -49.49 -38.62
C GLY A 385 -15.95 -48.36 -37.61
N SER A 386 -16.92 -48.44 -36.70
CA SER A 386 -17.11 -47.55 -35.55
C SER A 386 -16.06 -47.68 -34.43
N VAL A 387 -15.72 -46.54 -33.81
CA VAL A 387 -15.59 -46.26 -32.36
C VAL A 387 -14.42 -46.88 -31.55
N GLY A 388 -13.69 -45.99 -30.82
CA GLY A 388 -13.53 -46.16 -29.36
C GLY A 388 -12.13 -46.36 -28.76
N ALA A 389 -11.62 -45.28 -28.16
CA ALA A 389 -11.13 -45.17 -26.76
C ALA A 389 -9.87 -45.91 -26.21
N LEU A 390 -9.01 -45.07 -25.61
CA LEU A 390 -8.35 -45.15 -24.28
C LEU A 390 -7.13 -46.07 -23.97
N ARG A 391 -6.07 -45.36 -23.49
CA ARG A 391 -5.15 -45.61 -22.35
C ARG A 391 -4.28 -46.88 -22.30
N HIS A 392 -2.97 -46.67 -22.13
CA HIS A 392 -2.16 -47.34 -21.09
C HIS A 392 -0.77 -46.68 -20.91
N ALA A 393 -0.35 -46.42 -19.67
CA ALA A 393 1.06 -46.51 -19.25
C ALA A 393 1.14 -46.74 -17.72
N ARG A 394 1.64 -47.92 -17.35
CA ARG A 394 2.06 -48.38 -16.00
C ARG A 394 3.40 -47.66 -15.66
N GLY A 395 3.78 -47.35 -14.42
CA GLY A 395 3.78 -48.15 -13.19
C GLY A 395 5.21 -48.65 -12.92
N GLY A 396 5.99 -47.91 -12.10
CA GLY A 396 7.37 -48.25 -11.72
C GLY A 396 7.53 -48.22 -10.20
N ARG A 397 8.05 -49.32 -9.65
CA ARG A 397 8.01 -49.72 -8.23
C ARG A 397 9.33 -49.46 -7.51
N VAL A 398 9.16 -49.15 -6.23
CA VAL A 398 10.08 -49.02 -5.09
C VAL A 398 11.16 -50.11 -4.97
N ARG A 399 12.37 -49.73 -4.49
CA ARG A 399 13.30 -50.59 -3.73
C ARG A 399 13.73 -49.91 -2.43
N ARG A 400 13.75 -50.71 -1.36
CA ARG A 400 14.27 -50.44 0.00
C ARG A 400 15.74 -50.92 0.12
N GLY A 401 16.43 -50.36 1.12
CA GLY A 401 17.61 -50.91 1.83
C GLY A 401 18.19 -49.78 2.69
N SER A 402 18.00 -49.74 4.02
CA SER A 402 18.55 -50.54 5.13
C SER A 402 19.89 -50.01 5.66
N ASP A 403 19.80 -49.62 6.94
CA ASP A 403 20.75 -49.73 8.07
C ASP A 403 22.08 -48.95 8.11
N GLY A 404 22.35 -48.38 9.30
CA GLY A 404 23.66 -47.85 9.67
C GLY A 404 23.67 -47.00 10.95
N LEU A 405 24.07 -47.63 12.06
CA LEU A 405 24.27 -47.10 13.41
C LEU A 405 25.34 -45.99 13.53
N GLY A 406 25.27 -45.18 14.60
CA GLY A 406 26.49 -44.80 15.33
C GLY A 406 26.63 -43.36 15.86
N LEU A 407 26.53 -43.26 17.19
CA LEU A 407 27.38 -42.48 18.10
C LEU A 407 27.28 -40.93 18.13
N GLY A 408 27.01 -40.43 19.34
CA GLY A 408 26.91 -39.01 19.65
C GLY A 408 28.24 -38.33 19.96
N THR A 409 28.18 -37.00 20.00
CA THR A 409 29.11 -36.13 20.73
C THR A 409 28.33 -34.94 21.28
N ARG A 410 28.64 -34.60 22.54
CA ARG A 410 28.11 -33.46 23.30
C ARG A 410 28.60 -32.14 22.70
N GLY A 411 27.77 -31.10 22.75
CA GLY A 411 28.21 -29.73 22.46
C GLY A 411 27.11 -28.67 22.57
N VAL A 412 27.02 -28.07 23.76
CA VAL A 412 26.60 -26.68 24.07
C VAL A 412 25.21 -26.21 23.58
N THR A 413 24.34 -26.02 24.56
CA THR A 413 23.04 -25.37 24.51
C THR A 413 23.10 -23.96 23.90
N ALA A 414 22.51 -23.79 22.72
CA ALA A 414 22.00 -22.51 22.25
C ALA A 414 20.48 -22.51 22.42
N THR A 415 19.98 -21.75 23.38
CA THR A 415 18.55 -21.54 23.59
C THR A 415 18.00 -20.72 22.43
N VAL A 416 17.64 -21.39 21.34
CA VAL A 416 16.85 -20.82 20.25
C VAL A 416 15.43 -20.64 20.79
N LEU A 417 15.11 -19.44 21.25
CA LEU A 417 13.72 -19.03 21.47
C LEU A 417 13.01 -18.97 20.11
N THR A 418 12.48 -20.10 19.67
CA THR A 418 11.44 -20.17 18.64
C THR A 418 10.18 -19.52 19.20
N TRP A 419 10.03 -18.22 18.94
CA TRP A 419 8.80 -17.48 19.24
C TRP A 419 7.68 -17.96 18.32
N ARG A 420 6.89 -18.91 18.82
CA ARG A 420 5.68 -19.41 18.16
C ARG A 420 4.56 -18.38 18.38
N TRP A 421 3.94 -17.95 17.30
CA TRP A 421 2.99 -16.85 17.11
C TRP A 421 1.68 -16.89 17.95
N GLY A 422 1.55 -17.77 18.94
CA GLY A 422 0.29 -18.06 19.63
C GLY A 422 0.00 -17.26 20.91
N MET A 423 0.92 -16.40 21.39
CA MET A 423 0.78 -15.77 22.71
C MET A 423 0.38 -14.29 22.71
N TRP A 424 0.21 -13.68 21.54
CA TRP A 424 -0.09 -12.24 21.46
C TRP A 424 -1.47 -11.94 20.87
N THR A 425 -2.32 -12.93 20.60
CA THR A 425 -3.62 -12.74 19.93
C THR A 425 -4.68 -12.01 20.75
N ASP A 426 -4.48 -11.82 22.05
CA ASP A 426 -5.57 -11.40 22.96
C ASP A 426 -5.59 -9.88 23.24
N ALA A 427 -4.82 -9.09 22.48
CA ALA A 427 -4.87 -7.62 22.52
C ALA A 427 -4.76 -6.98 21.12
N TRP A 428 -5.37 -7.60 20.09
CA TRP A 428 -5.48 -7.07 18.71
C TRP A 428 -6.93 -6.73 18.32
#